data_AF-A0A947KN06-F1
#
_entry.id   AF-A0A947KN06-F1
#
_cell.length_a   1.000
_cell.length_b   1.000
_cell.length_c   1.000
_cell.angle_alpha   90.00
_cell.angle_beta   90.00
_cell.angle_gamma   90.00
#
_symmetry.space_group_name_H-M   'P 1'
#
loop_
_entity.id
_entity.type
_entity.pdbx_description
1 polymer ?
#
loop_
_entity_poly.entity_id
_entity_poly.type
_entity_poly.pdbx_seq_one_letter_code
_entity_poly.pdbx_strand_id
1 'polypeptide(L)'
;MIMNRIVETDAPEAFAQELVQVSNILPRRIEANPDNVDKGLAKLVLTLIELIRKLMEKQAMRRVENRSLTDEEIERVGETLMKLEQKMGELKQVFGLKDEDLNLHLGPLGDLM
;
A
#
# COMPACT_ATOMS: atom_id res chain seq x y z
N MET A 1 19.38 0.07 21.40
CA MET A 1 18.81 -1.26 21.10
C MET A 1 17.45 -1.01 20.44
N ILE A 2 17.41 -0.91 19.11
CA ILE A 2 16.17 -0.64 18.37
C ILE A 2 15.53 -2.01 18.16
N MET A 3 14.41 -2.23 18.84
CA MET A 3 13.66 -3.48 18.78
C MET A 3 13.11 -3.64 17.36
N ASN A 4 13.57 -4.65 16.65
CA ASN A 4 12.99 -5.10 15.39
C ASN A 4 11.60 -5.65 15.68
N ARG A 5 10.58 -4.80 15.64
CA ARG A 5 9.18 -5.22 15.74
C ARG A 5 8.82 -5.78 14.37
N ILE A 6 8.90 -7.09 14.25
CA ILE A 6 8.24 -7.83 13.17
C ILE A 6 6.77 -7.48 13.31
N VAL A 7 6.26 -6.69 12.37
CA VAL A 7 4.84 -6.34 12.29
C VAL A 7 4.10 -7.65 12.04
N GLU A 8 3.32 -8.12 13.01
CA GLU A 8 2.28 -9.12 12.73
C GLU A 8 1.19 -8.41 11.92
N THR A 9 1.30 -8.53 10.60
CA THR A 9 0.52 -7.86 9.55
C THR A 9 -0.93 -8.35 9.42
N ASP A 10 -1.43 -9.16 10.36
CA ASP A 10 -2.71 -9.86 10.19
C ASP A 10 -3.94 -9.06 10.65
N ALA A 11 -3.76 -7.91 11.31
CA ALA A 11 -4.87 -7.05 11.76
C ALA A 11 -4.85 -5.68 11.07
N PRO A 12 -5.80 -5.39 10.16
CA PRO A 12 -5.98 -4.06 9.57
C PRO A 12 -6.10 -2.94 10.60
N GLU A 13 -6.70 -3.24 11.76
CA GLU A 13 -6.88 -2.31 12.88
C GLU A 13 -5.56 -1.96 13.56
N ALA A 14 -4.64 -2.92 13.70
CA ALA A 14 -3.32 -2.69 14.28
C ALA A 14 -2.48 -1.78 13.38
N PHE A 15 -2.55 -2.01 12.06
CA PHE A 15 -1.92 -1.14 11.07
C PHE A 15 -2.50 0.27 11.08
N ALA A 16 -3.83 0.40 11.20
CA ALA A 16 -4.47 1.71 11.29
C ALA A 16 -4.06 2.48 12.55
N GLN A 17 -3.94 1.80 13.70
CA GLN A 17 -3.44 2.41 14.93
C GLN A 17 -1.99 2.88 14.80
N GLU A 18 -1.14 2.12 14.10
CA GLU A 18 0.26 2.50 13.86
C GLU A 18 0.37 3.72 12.93
N LEU A 19 -0.47 3.82 11.89
CA LEU A 19 -0.52 5.01 11.03
C LEU A 19 -0.89 6.29 11.80
N VAL A 20 -1.82 6.20 12.75
CA VAL A 20 -2.17 7.32 13.67
C VAL A 20 -0.99 7.70 14.58
N GLN A 21 -0.16 6.72 14.97
CA GLN A 21 1.05 7.04 15.74
C GLN A 21 2.12 7.72 14.88
N VAL A 22 2.27 7.31 13.62
CA VAL A 22 3.22 7.91 12.68
C VAL A 22 2.82 9.33 12.28
N SER A 23 1.52 9.62 12.13
CA SER A 23 1.04 10.98 11.80
C SER A 23 1.43 12.03 12.85
N ASN A 24 1.51 11.64 14.13
CA ASN A 24 1.98 12.51 15.22
C ASN A 24 3.48 12.86 15.16
N ILE A 25 4.28 12.11 14.38
CA ILE A 25 5.74 12.29 14.25
C ILE A 25 6.08 13.12 13.00
N LEU A 26 5.13 13.23 12.04
CA LEU A 26 5.35 13.99 10.81
C LEU A 26 5.34 15.50 11.09
N PRO A 27 6.31 16.28 10.58
CA PRO A 27 6.34 17.71 10.77
C PRO A 27 5.07 18.37 10.20
N ARG A 28 4.42 19.24 11.00
CA ARG A 28 3.20 20.02 10.67
C ARG A 28 3.21 20.81 9.34
N ARG A 29 4.31 20.79 8.58
CA ARG A 29 4.48 21.47 7.28
C ARG A 29 3.80 20.75 6.11
N ILE A 30 3.20 19.58 6.31
CA ILE A 30 2.18 19.11 5.39
C ILE A 30 0.90 19.85 5.78
N GLU A 31 0.55 20.91 5.04
CA GLU A 31 -0.76 21.58 5.12
C GLU A 31 -1.87 20.62 4.63
N ALA A 32 -2.03 19.50 5.33
CA ALA A 32 -3.22 18.68 5.25
C ALA A 32 -4.14 19.18 6.36
N ASN A 33 -5.40 19.49 6.01
CA ASN A 33 -6.43 19.89 6.96
C ASN A 33 -6.37 18.99 8.21
N PRO A 34 -6.12 19.55 9.42
CA PRO A 34 -5.89 18.78 10.66
C PRO A 34 -6.97 17.72 10.93
N ASP A 35 -8.19 17.99 10.47
CA ASP A 35 -9.36 17.14 10.67
C ASP A 35 -9.34 15.86 9.79
N ASN A 36 -8.43 15.73 8.82
CA ASN A 36 -8.37 14.63 7.85
C ASN A 36 -6.94 14.12 7.52
N VAL A 37 -5.93 14.49 8.31
CA VAL A 37 -4.52 14.10 8.05
C VAL A 37 -4.36 12.58 7.95
N ASP A 38 -5.01 11.83 8.85
CA ASP A 38 -4.91 10.37 8.89
C ASP A 38 -5.47 9.72 7.61
N LYS A 39 -6.58 10.25 7.07
CA LYS A 39 -7.16 9.77 5.81
C LYS A 39 -6.27 10.12 4.61
N GLY A 40 -5.68 11.32 4.60
CA GLY A 40 -4.76 11.74 3.55
C GLY A 40 -3.46 10.90 3.52
N LEU A 41 -2.91 10.60 4.70
CA LEU A 41 -1.73 9.75 4.84
C LEU A 41 -2.05 8.29 4.48
N ALA A 42 -3.19 7.76 4.93
CA ALA A 42 -3.64 6.43 4.55
C ALA A 42 -3.79 6.31 3.02
N LYS A 43 -4.42 7.29 2.36
CA LYS A 43 -4.50 7.36 0.90
C LYS A 43 -3.10 7.32 0.27
N LEU A 44 -2.16 8.15 0.71
CA LEU A 44 -0.80 8.18 0.17
C LEU A 44 -0.08 6.83 0.30
N VAL A 45 -0.13 6.21 1.48
CA VAL A 45 0.53 4.93 1.73
C VAL A 45 -0.12 3.81 0.91
N LEU A 46 -1.45 3.75 0.86
CA LEU A 46 -2.18 2.76 0.05
C LEU A 46 -1.90 2.94 -1.44
N THR A 47 -1.84 4.17 -1.93
CA THR A 47 -1.44 4.47 -3.32
C THR A 47 -0.01 3.97 -3.60
N LEU A 48 0.93 4.15 -2.68
CA LEU A 48 2.31 3.66 -2.85
C LEU A 48 2.38 2.13 -2.87
N ILE A 49 1.65 1.46 -1.97
CA ILE A 49 1.56 0.01 -1.94
C ILE A 49 0.96 -0.52 -3.25
N GLU A 50 -0.10 0.10 -3.75
CA GLU A 50 -0.75 -0.26 -5.00
C GLU A 50 0.18 -0.10 -6.22
N LEU A 51 0.97 0.98 -6.26
CA LEU A 51 2.00 1.16 -7.28
C LEU A 51 3.03 0.02 -7.24
N ILE A 52 3.54 -0.31 -6.05
CA ILE A 52 4.51 -1.39 -5.88
C ILE A 52 3.90 -2.73 -6.31
N ARG A 53 2.64 -3.02 -5.95
CA ARG A 53 1.91 -4.22 -6.37
C ARG A 53 1.88 -4.33 -7.90
N LYS A 54 1.46 -3.27 -8.60
CA LYS A 54 1.42 -3.23 -10.08
C LYS A 54 2.80 -3.43 -10.71
N LEU A 55 3.84 -2.84 -10.13
CA LEU A 55 5.21 -3.04 -10.59
C LEU A 55 5.65 -4.49 -10.41
N MET A 56 5.40 -5.09 -9.26
CA MET A 56 5.71 -6.49 -8.98
C MET A 56 4.97 -7.43 -9.93
N GLU A 57 3.68 -7.19 -10.18
CA GLU A 57 2.88 -7.94 -11.15
C GLU A 57 3.49 -7.88 -12.55
N LYS A 58 3.87 -6.68 -13.02
CA LYS A 58 4.53 -6.50 -14.31
C LYS A 58 5.87 -7.23 -14.39
N GLN A 59 6.66 -7.22 -13.32
CA GLN A 59 7.93 -7.96 -13.28
C GLN A 59 7.71 -9.47 -13.23
N ALA A 60 6.71 -9.94 -12.49
CA ALA A 60 6.34 -11.36 -12.46
C ALA A 60 5.98 -11.84 -13.86
N MET A 61 5.13 -11.11 -14.59
CA MET A 61 4.78 -11.41 -15.97
C MET A 61 5.99 -11.48 -16.89
N ARG A 62 6.90 -10.50 -16.82
CA ARG A 62 8.17 -10.54 -17.58
C ARG A 62 9.01 -11.77 -17.24
N ARG A 63 9.03 -12.20 -15.98
CA ARG A 63 9.79 -13.37 -15.55
C ARG A 63 9.15 -14.68 -16.04
N VAL A 64 7.82 -14.75 -16.10
CA VAL A 64 7.07 -15.86 -16.71
C VAL A 64 7.35 -15.95 -18.20
N GLU A 65 7.24 -14.84 -18.94
CA GLU A 65 7.51 -14.77 -20.38
C GLU A 65 8.93 -15.24 -20.72
N ASN A 66 9.90 -14.86 -19.89
CA ASN A 66 11.30 -15.27 -20.04
C ASN A 66 11.61 -16.67 -19.48
N ARG A 67 10.61 -17.44 -19.03
CA ARG A 67 10.76 -18.78 -18.41
C ARG A 67 11.77 -18.79 -17.25
N SER A 68 11.87 -17.68 -16.54
CA SER A 68 12.82 -17.47 -15.44
C SER A 68 12.21 -17.76 -14.06
N LEU A 69 11.01 -18.35 -14.05
CA LEU A 69 10.30 -18.86 -12.88
C LEU A 69 9.81 -20.27 -13.19
N THR A 70 9.86 -21.14 -12.19
CA THR A 70 9.19 -22.44 -12.17
C THR A 70 7.68 -22.28 -11.95
N ASP A 71 6.90 -23.29 -12.31
CA ASP A 71 5.43 -23.26 -12.13
C ASP A 71 5.03 -23.03 -10.66
N GLU A 72 5.76 -23.65 -9.73
CA GLU A 72 5.55 -23.46 -8.29
C GLU A 72 5.87 -22.02 -7.84
N GLU A 73 6.89 -21.38 -8.43
CA GLU A 73 7.19 -19.97 -8.14
C GLU A 73 6.12 -19.03 -8.69
N ILE A 74 5.56 -19.33 -9.87
CA ILE A 74 4.46 -18.56 -10.47
C ILE A 74 3.24 -18.61 -9.56
N GLU A 75 2.88 -19.81 -9.09
CA GLU A 75 1.75 -20.01 -8.18
C GLU A 75 1.94 -19.22 -6.88
N ARG A 76 3.11 -19.32 -6.23
CA ARG A 76 3.40 -18.56 -5.00
C ARG A 76 3.32 -17.04 -5.19
N VAL A 77 3.81 -16.53 -6.33
CA VAL A 77 3.70 -15.09 -6.64
C VAL A 77 2.24 -14.70 -6.82
N GLY A 78 1.46 -15.49 -7.56
CA GLY A 78 0.03 -15.29 -7.75
C GLY A 78 -0.71 -15.24 -6.40
N GLU A 79 -0.52 -16.24 -5.55
CA GLU A 79 -1.13 -16.28 -4.21
C GLU A 79 -0.77 -15.06 -3.36
N THR A 80 0.48 -14.62 -3.42
CA THR A 80 0.94 -13.45 -2.65
C THR A 80 0.25 -12.18 -3.12
N LEU A 81 0.16 -11.98 -4.45
CA LEU A 81 -0.53 -10.82 -5.03
C LEU A 81 -2.03 -10.83 -4.71
N MET A 82 -2.67 -12.01 -4.72
CA MET A 82 -4.09 -12.15 -4.34
C MET A 82 -4.33 -11.81 -2.86
N LYS A 83 -3.48 -12.29 -1.94
CA LYS A 83 -3.57 -11.96 -0.51
C LYS A 83 -3.38 -10.46 -0.28
N LEU A 84 -2.44 -9.84 -1.00
CA LEU A 84 -2.22 -8.40 -0.93
C LEU A 84 -3.44 -7.62 -1.41
N GLU A 85 -4.06 -8.01 -2.53
CA GLU A 85 -5.29 -7.38 -3.05
C GLU A 85 -6.43 -7.46 -2.02
N GLN A 86 -6.61 -8.61 -1.37
CA GLN A 86 -7.61 -8.76 -0.32
C GLN A 86 -7.35 -7.81 0.86
N LYS A 87 -6.11 -7.74 1.34
CA LYS A 87 -5.73 -6.84 2.45
C LYS A 87 -5.87 -5.36 2.08
N MET A 88 -5.58 -5.01 0.82
CA MET A 88 -5.86 -3.68 0.29
C MET A 88 -7.35 -3.36 0.33
N GLY A 89 -8.22 -4.32 0.00
CA GLY A 89 -9.67 -4.20 0.13
C GLY A 89 -10.11 -3.91 1.57
N GLU A 90 -9.60 -4.68 2.54
CA GLU A 90 -9.88 -4.49 3.97
C GLU A 90 -9.45 -3.10 4.44
N LEU A 91 -8.23 -2.65 4.10
CA LEU A 91 -7.72 -1.35 4.49
C LEU A 91 -8.49 -0.19 3.84
N LYS A 92 -8.85 -0.31 2.55
CA LYS A 92 -9.70 0.68 1.86
C LYS A 92 -11.03 0.87 2.60
N GLN A 93 -11.65 -0.22 3.07
CA GLN A 93 -12.89 -0.14 3.85
C GLN A 93 -12.68 0.56 5.20
N VAL A 94 -11.63 0.21 5.94
CA VAL A 94 -11.31 0.82 7.25
C VAL A 94 -11.13 2.34 7.14
N PHE A 95 -10.48 2.81 6.07
CA PHE A 95 -10.24 4.24 5.85
C PHE A 95 -11.33 4.95 5.03
N GLY A 96 -12.39 4.24 4.63
CA GLY A 96 -13.47 4.78 3.81
C GLY A 96 -12.97 5.35 2.48
N LEU A 97 -12.10 4.60 1.80
CA LEU A 97 -11.49 4.90 0.50
C LEU A 97 -12.02 3.94 -0.56
N LYS A 98 -12.08 4.42 -1.79
CA LYS A 98 -12.39 3.65 -3.00
C LYS A 98 -11.16 3.51 -3.88
N ASP A 99 -11.24 2.69 -4.92
CA ASP A 99 -10.16 2.52 -5.89
C ASP A 99 -9.80 3.83 -6.59
N GLU A 100 -10.81 4.62 -6.95
CA GLU A 100 -10.66 5.96 -7.53
C GLU A 100 -9.90 6.92 -6.59
N ASP A 101 -10.00 6.71 -5.27
CA ASP A 101 -9.27 7.52 -4.30
C ASP A 101 -7.78 7.21 -4.29
N LEU A 102 -7.31 6.07 -4.81
CA LEU A 102 -5.89 5.78 -4.85
C LEU A 102 -5.17 6.49 -6.00
N ASN A 103 -5.90 7.11 -6.93
CA ASN A 103 -5.27 7.97 -7.92
C ASN A 103 -4.84 9.29 -7.27
N LEU A 104 -3.53 9.52 -7.26
CA LEU A 104 -2.93 10.69 -6.64
C LEU A 104 -2.48 11.67 -7.72
N HIS A 105 -3.08 12.86 -7.69
CA HIS A 105 -2.67 13.99 -8.51
C HIS A 105 -1.41 14.62 -7.90
N LEU A 106 -0.28 14.49 -8.58
CA LEU A 106 1.01 15.06 -8.15
C LEU A 106 1.25 16.46 -8.72
N GLY A 107 0.20 17.10 -9.26
CA GLY A 107 0.26 18.42 -9.88
C GLY A 107 1.09 18.40 -11.17
N PRO A 108 2.23 19.10 -11.26
CA PRO A 108 3.03 19.19 -12.49
C PRO A 108 3.66 17.86 -12.92
N LEU A 109 3.72 16.86 -12.03
CA LEU A 109 4.20 15.52 -12.35
C LEU A 109 3.09 14.63 -12.94
N GLY A 110 1.86 15.12 -13.03
CA GLY A 110 0.70 14.38 -13.51
C GLY A 110 0.13 13.44 -12.47
N ASP A 111 -0.61 12.44 -12.95
CA ASP A 111 -1.32 11.47 -12.11
C ASP A 111 -0.51 10.19 -12.00
N LEU A 112 -0.50 9.60 -10.80
CA LEU A 112 0.31 8.40 -10.55
C LEU A 112 -0.32 7.13 -11.15
N MET A 113 -1.65 7.11 -11.35
CA MET A 113 -2.38 5.94 -11.86
C MET A 113 -3.42 6.26 -12.93
#